data_AF-A0A370HHL2-F1
#
_entry.id   AF-A0A370HHL2-F1
#
_cell.length_a   1.000
_cell.length_b   1.000
_cell.length_c   1.000
_cell.angle_alpha   90.00
_cell.angle_beta   90.00
_cell.angle_gamma   90.00
#
_symmetry.space_group_name_H-M   'P 1'
#
loop_
_entity.id
_entity.type
_entity.pdbx_description
1 polymer ?
#
loop_
_entity_poly.entity_id
_entity_poly.type
_entity_poly.pdbx_seq_one_letter_code
_entity_poly.pdbx_strand_id
1 'polypeptide(L)'
;MPSLSFDDRSGFGLVQDETCSAPRTADEFAEQIIRTICHASVTPSVGRRTFERCMRALDFGSTTRLGFRHPGKADAIDRIWSERARLYDEYLTSPDKLAFIATLPWIGPVTKHALARRLGLVAEHEHRAVA
;
A
#
# COMPACT_ATOMS: atom_id res chain seq x y z
N MET A 1 33.19 -7.43 25.87
CA MET A 1 32.18 -7.15 24.83
C MET A 1 30.86 -6.86 25.54
N PRO A 2 30.27 -5.68 25.45
CA PRO A 2 28.99 -5.41 26.09
C PRO A 2 27.85 -5.89 25.19
N SER A 3 26.98 -6.71 25.76
CA SER A 3 25.73 -7.19 25.19
C SER A 3 24.78 -6.01 24.98
N LEU A 4 24.33 -5.80 23.74
CA LEU A 4 23.28 -4.84 23.43
C LEU A 4 21.93 -5.42 23.87
N SER A 5 21.45 -4.93 25.00
CA SER A 5 20.06 -5.03 25.42
C SER A 5 19.16 -4.38 24.37
N PHE A 6 18.29 -5.16 23.74
CA PHE A 6 17.22 -4.65 22.89
C PHE A 6 16.04 -4.30 23.82
N ASP A 7 16.10 -3.10 24.40
CA ASP A 7 14.97 -2.50 25.09
C ASP A 7 14.06 -1.86 24.03
N ASP A 8 12.97 -2.55 23.66
CA ASP A 8 11.91 -2.00 22.81
C ASP A 8 10.65 -1.86 23.67
N ARG A 9 10.66 -0.84 24.53
CA ARG A 9 9.45 -0.28 25.11
C ARG A 9 9.32 1.18 24.69
N SER A 10 8.08 1.53 24.31
CA SER A 10 7.52 2.89 24.21
C SER A 10 7.52 3.49 22.81
N GLY A 11 6.38 3.32 22.15
CA GLY A 11 6.06 4.02 20.91
C GLY A 11 4.67 3.71 20.38
N PHE A 12 3.67 3.70 21.26
CA PHE A 12 2.25 3.65 20.89
C PHE A 12 1.88 4.95 20.17
N GLY A 13 2.24 5.04 18.89
CA GLY A 13 1.81 6.09 17.99
C GLY A 13 0.74 5.52 17.09
N LEU A 14 -0.53 5.79 17.41
CA LEU A 14 -1.61 5.68 16.44
C LEU A 14 -1.31 6.66 15.30
N VAL A 15 -0.51 6.24 14.32
CA VAL A 15 -0.50 6.90 13.01
C VAL A 15 -1.61 6.26 12.20
N GLN A 16 -2.86 6.51 12.61
CA GLN A 16 -4.01 6.30 11.75
C GLN A 16 -3.98 7.39 10.67
N ASP A 17 -3.22 7.14 9.61
CA ASP A 17 -3.51 7.74 8.31
C ASP A 17 -4.46 6.78 7.57
N GLU A 18 -5.58 6.49 8.23
CA GLU A 18 -6.64 5.59 7.77
C GLU A 18 -7.69 6.39 7.03
N THR A 19 -7.27 7.10 5.97
CA THR A 19 -8.23 7.58 4.97
C THR A 19 -8.75 6.35 4.22
N CYS A 20 -9.75 5.71 4.81
CA CYS A 20 -10.57 4.67 4.22
C CYS A 20 -11.58 5.37 3.30
N SER A 21 -11.14 5.73 2.10
CA SER A 21 -11.99 6.46 1.15
C SER A 21 -11.78 5.94 -0.25
N ALA A 22 -12.87 5.85 -1.01
CA ALA A 22 -12.79 5.50 -2.41
C ALA A 22 -11.92 6.54 -3.13
N PRO A 23 -10.88 6.13 -3.87
CA PRO A 23 -10.01 7.05 -4.57
C PRO A 23 -10.79 7.80 -5.64
N ARG A 24 -10.63 9.13 -5.66
CA ARG A 24 -11.30 10.03 -6.60
C ARG A 24 -10.47 10.28 -7.85
N THR A 25 -9.18 9.96 -7.78
CA THR A 25 -8.22 10.17 -8.86
C THR A 25 -7.33 8.94 -9.06
N ALA A 26 -6.75 8.83 -10.26
CA ALA A 26 -5.79 7.78 -10.57
C ALA A 26 -4.52 7.87 -9.70
N ASP A 27 -4.12 9.07 -9.33
CA ASP A 27 -2.97 9.33 -8.46
C ASP A 27 -3.24 8.81 -7.05
N GLU A 28 -4.41 9.15 -6.46
CA GLU A 28 -4.83 8.61 -5.16
C GLU A 28 -4.91 7.08 -5.17
N PHE A 29 -5.42 6.49 -6.26
CA PHE A 29 -5.49 5.04 -6.40
C PHE A 29 -4.09 4.39 -6.39
N ALA A 30 -3.16 4.92 -7.19
CA ALA A 30 -1.79 4.42 -7.22
C ALA A 30 -1.09 4.63 -5.88
N GLU A 31 -1.26 5.78 -5.23
CA GLU A 31 -0.70 6.06 -3.91
C GLU A 31 -1.15 5.04 -2.86
N GLN A 32 -2.43 4.67 -2.83
CA GLN A 32 -2.94 3.65 -1.89
C GLN A 32 -2.32 2.27 -2.14
N ILE A 33 -2.12 1.89 -3.41
CA ILE A 33 -1.45 0.64 -3.77
C ILE A 33 0.01 0.66 -3.33
N ILE A 34 0.76 1.71 -3.68
CA ILE A 34 2.17 1.88 -3.34
C ILE A 34 2.35 1.89 -1.83
N ARG A 35 1.50 2.62 -1.10
CA ARG A 35 1.48 2.63 0.36
C ARG A 35 1.25 1.24 0.92
N THR A 36 0.32 0.47 0.36
CA THR A 36 0.08 -0.90 0.80
C THR A 36 1.31 -1.80 0.60
N ILE A 37 1.99 -1.69 -0.55
CA ILE A 37 3.24 -2.42 -0.83
C ILE A 37 4.36 -1.99 0.13
N CYS A 38 4.46 -0.69 0.44
CA CYS A 38 5.46 -0.16 1.36
C CYS A 38 5.25 -0.62 2.80
N HIS A 39 4.00 -0.75 3.24
CA HIS A 39 3.66 -1.29 4.56
C HIS A 39 3.69 -2.82 4.61
N ALA A 40 3.77 -3.50 3.47
CA ALA A 40 3.87 -4.95 3.44
C ALA A 40 5.23 -5.40 4.00
N SER A 41 5.18 -6.10 5.13
CA SER A 41 6.31 -6.77 5.79
C SER A 41 7.25 -5.86 6.61
N VAL A 42 6.83 -4.64 6.95
CA VAL A 42 7.62 -3.72 7.80
C VAL A 42 6.74 -3.06 8.86
N THR A 43 7.36 -2.45 9.87
CA THR A 43 6.64 -1.65 10.86
C THR A 43 5.99 -0.42 10.19
N PRO A 44 4.86 0.11 10.73
CA PRO A 44 4.18 1.26 10.15
C PRO A 44 5.08 2.47 9.90
N SER A 45 6.00 2.75 10.82
CA SER A 45 6.96 3.86 10.71
C SER A 45 7.95 3.68 9.56
N VAL A 46 8.45 2.46 9.36
CA VAL A 46 9.36 2.14 8.24
C VAL A 46 8.61 2.18 6.91
N GLY A 47 7.38 1.66 6.88
CA GLY A 47 6.50 1.71 5.70
C GLY A 47 6.22 3.15 5.25
N ARG A 48 5.85 4.04 6.19
CA ARG A 48 5.60 5.46 5.89
C ARG A 48 6.85 6.16 5.35
N ARG A 49 7.99 5.98 6.01
CA ARG A 49 9.26 6.58 5.56
C ARG A 49 9.67 6.09 4.17
N THR A 50 9.38 4.83 3.86
CA THR A 50 9.67 4.25 2.54
C THR A 50 8.73 4.82 1.49
N PHE A 51 7.43 4.89 1.78
CA PHE A 51 6.43 5.52 0.93
C PHE A 51 6.80 6.97 0.58
N GLU A 52 7.12 7.80 1.57
CA GLU A 52 7.53 9.20 1.34
C GLU A 52 8.78 9.35 0.47
N ARG A 53 9.71 8.39 0.55
CA ARG A 53 10.90 8.36 -0.31
C ARG A 53 10.54 7.96 -1.73
N CYS A 54 9.67 6.97 -1.89
CA CYS A 54 9.15 6.55 -3.19
C CYS A 54 8.38 7.67 -3.89
N MET A 55 7.44 8.33 -3.18
CA MET A 55 6.67 9.43 -3.75
C MET A 55 7.56 10.60 -4.17
N ARG A 56 8.55 10.97 -3.35
CA ARG A 56 9.54 11.98 -3.76
C ARG A 56 10.30 11.56 -5.01
N ALA A 57 10.79 10.32 -5.07
CA ALA A 57 11.50 9.84 -6.26
C ALA A 57 10.60 9.92 -7.51
N LEU A 58 9.35 9.48 -7.41
CA LEU A 58 8.38 9.52 -8.52
C LEU A 58 8.03 10.94 -8.96
N ASP A 59 7.90 11.87 -8.01
CA ASP A 59 7.63 13.30 -8.28
C ASP A 59 8.80 13.95 -9.04
N PHE A 60 10.04 13.57 -8.72
CA PHE A 60 11.24 13.96 -9.47
C PHE A 60 11.43 13.18 -10.78
N GLY A 61 10.48 12.35 -11.20
CA GLY A 61 10.59 11.51 -12.40
C GLY A 61 11.67 10.42 -12.30
N SER A 62 12.11 10.11 -11.08
CA SER A 62 13.14 9.12 -10.78
C SER A 62 12.53 7.78 -10.38
N THR A 63 13.32 6.71 -10.54
CA THR A 63 12.87 5.35 -10.17
C THR A 63 12.82 5.16 -8.66
N THR A 64 11.84 4.40 -8.19
CA THR A 64 11.71 4.07 -6.75
C THR A 64 12.78 3.09 -6.25
N ARG A 65 13.69 2.65 -7.12
CA ARG A 65 14.90 1.89 -6.78
C ARG A 65 15.77 2.60 -5.74
N LEU A 66 15.70 3.93 -5.66
CA LEU A 66 16.40 4.72 -4.64
C LEU A 66 15.84 4.52 -3.22
N GLY A 67 14.58 4.07 -3.09
CA GLY A 67 13.89 3.85 -1.82
C GLY A 67 13.81 2.38 -1.37
N PHE A 68 14.03 1.42 -2.26
CA PHE A 68 13.86 -0.01 -2.00
C PHE A 68 15.13 -0.82 -2.26
N ARG A 69 15.46 -1.71 -1.31
CA ARG A 69 16.56 -2.68 -1.45
C ARG A 69 16.21 -3.87 -2.38
N HIS A 70 14.93 -4.00 -2.77
CA HIS A 70 14.43 -5.08 -3.61
C HIS A 70 14.04 -4.56 -5.01
N PRO A 71 14.78 -4.92 -6.08
CA PRO A 71 14.53 -4.39 -7.41
C PRO A 71 13.14 -4.76 -7.94
N GLY A 72 12.64 -5.96 -7.64
CA GLY A 72 11.30 -6.38 -8.06
C GLY A 72 10.16 -5.56 -7.45
N LYS A 73 10.32 -5.02 -6.23
CA LYS A 73 9.32 -4.12 -5.62
C LYS A 73 9.38 -2.72 -6.21
N ALA A 74 10.58 -2.23 -6.53
CA ALA A 74 10.74 -0.93 -7.17
C ALA A 74 10.14 -0.92 -8.58
N ASP A 75 10.44 -1.94 -9.38
CA ASP A 75 9.89 -2.07 -10.74
C ASP A 75 8.36 -2.19 -10.72
N ALA A 76 7.79 -2.84 -9.70
CA ALA A 76 6.35 -2.89 -9.49
C ALA A 76 5.74 -1.51 -9.23
N ILE A 77 6.35 -0.74 -8.32
CA ILE A 77 5.89 0.60 -7.95
C ILE A 77 5.98 1.55 -9.15
N ASP A 78 7.11 1.52 -9.87
CA ASP A 78 7.31 2.35 -11.06
C ASP A 78 6.26 2.02 -12.14
N ARG A 79 5.95 0.72 -12.32
CA ARG A 79 4.93 0.27 -13.25
C ARG A 79 3.52 0.72 -12.83
N ILE A 80 3.17 0.57 -11.55
CA ILE A 80 1.87 1.03 -11.00
C ILE A 80 1.73 2.55 -11.20
N TRP A 81 2.79 3.32 -10.93
CA TRP A 81 2.77 4.77 -11.11
C TRP A 81 2.65 5.18 -12.58
N SER A 82 3.38 4.51 -13.48
CA SER A 82 3.31 4.78 -14.92
C SER A 82 1.98 4.39 -15.53
N GLU A 83 1.38 3.27 -15.09
CA GLU A 83 0.12 2.75 -15.61
C GLU A 83 -1.11 3.22 -14.80
N ARG A 84 -0.94 4.14 -13.84
CA ARG A 84 -1.98 4.54 -12.87
C ARG A 84 -3.32 4.92 -13.50
N ALA A 85 -3.29 5.68 -14.59
CA ALA A 85 -4.51 6.12 -15.28
C ALA A 85 -5.28 4.92 -15.87
N ARG A 86 -4.56 4.00 -16.50
CA ARG A 86 -5.13 2.77 -17.06
C ARG A 86 -5.66 1.86 -15.95
N LEU A 87 -4.89 1.63 -14.89
CA LEU A 87 -5.31 0.78 -13.77
C LEU A 87 -6.53 1.36 -13.04
N TYR A 88 -6.63 2.68 -12.95
CA TYR A 88 -7.79 3.34 -12.36
C TYR A 88 -9.03 3.23 -13.26
N ASP A 89 -8.89 3.37 -14.57
CA ASP A 89 -9.99 3.17 -15.52
C ASP A 89 -10.52 1.72 -15.50
N GLU A 90 -9.61 0.74 -15.51
CA GLU A 90 -9.95 -0.67 -15.33
C GLU A 90 -10.62 -0.94 -13.96
N TYR A 91 -10.16 -0.28 -12.89
CA TYR A 91 -10.80 -0.35 -11.57
C TYR A 91 -12.23 0.24 -11.56
N LEU A 92 -12.47 1.36 -12.25
CA LEU A 92 -13.77 2.02 -12.33
C LEU A 92 -14.77 1.21 -13.17
N THR A 93 -14.29 0.58 -14.25
CA THR A 93 -15.11 -0.22 -15.16
C THR A 93 -15.34 -1.65 -14.67
N SER A 94 -14.53 -2.13 -13.73
CA SER A 94 -14.68 -3.48 -13.18
C SER A 94 -15.94 -3.62 -12.32
N PRO A 95 -16.80 -4.62 -12.59
CA PRO A 95 -17.97 -4.90 -11.77
C PRO A 95 -17.58 -5.48 -10.40
N ASP A 96 -16.44 -6.18 -10.32
CA ASP A 96 -15.88 -6.70 -9.07
C ASP A 96 -14.51 -6.09 -8.80
N LYS A 97 -14.53 -5.03 -8.01
CA LYS A 97 -13.34 -4.29 -7.59
C LYS A 97 -12.39 -5.15 -6.75
N LEU A 98 -12.90 -6.12 -5.97
CA LEU A 98 -12.07 -7.00 -5.14
C LEU A 98 -11.36 -8.06 -5.98
N ALA A 99 -12.03 -8.58 -7.02
CA ALA A 99 -11.41 -9.45 -8.00
C ALA A 99 -10.33 -8.70 -8.80
N PHE A 100 -10.61 -7.46 -9.23
CA PHE A 100 -9.65 -6.63 -9.96
C PHE A 100 -8.38 -6.34 -9.14
N ILE A 101 -8.49 -5.90 -7.90
CA ILE A 101 -7.28 -5.65 -7.09
C ILE A 101 -6.47 -6.94 -6.84
N ALA A 102 -7.08 -8.12 -6.95
CA ALA A 102 -6.38 -9.40 -6.85
C ALA A 102 -5.60 -9.77 -8.11
N THR A 103 -5.91 -9.17 -9.27
CA THR A 103 -5.15 -9.37 -10.51
C THR A 103 -3.93 -8.45 -10.61
N LEU A 104 -3.84 -7.43 -9.75
CA LEU A 104 -2.74 -6.49 -9.74
C LEU A 104 -1.42 -7.20 -9.40
N PRO A 105 -0.33 -6.92 -10.15
CA PRO A 105 0.96 -7.53 -9.89
C PRO A 105 1.43 -7.16 -8.48
N TRP A 106 1.95 -8.15 -7.74
CA TRP A 106 2.48 -8.02 -6.36
C TRP A 106 1.42 -7.83 -5.26
N ILE A 107 0.13 -7.85 -5.59
CA ILE A 107 -0.95 -7.94 -4.61
C ILE A 107 -1.24 -9.42 -4.31
N GLY A 108 -0.57 -9.94 -3.28
CA GLY A 108 -0.88 -11.26 -2.73
C GLY A 108 -2.16 -11.28 -1.89
N PRO A 109 -2.62 -12.46 -1.43
CA PRO A 109 -3.85 -12.60 -0.65
C PRO A 109 -3.91 -11.68 0.57
N VAL A 110 -2.79 -11.55 1.30
CA VAL A 110 -2.68 -10.69 2.49
C VAL A 110 -2.72 -9.20 2.11
N THR A 111 -1.98 -8.81 1.08
CA THR A 111 -1.92 -7.43 0.59
C THR A 111 -3.27 -6.98 0.02
N LYS A 112 -4.03 -7.89 -0.59
CA LYS A 112 -5.39 -7.65 -1.10
C LYS A 112 -6.31 -7.12 0.00
N HIS A 113 -6.33 -7.77 1.17
CA HIS A 113 -7.20 -7.34 2.27
C HIS A 113 -6.78 -5.99 2.87
N ALA A 114 -5.49 -5.70 2.90
CA ALA A 114 -5.00 -4.39 3.34
C ALA A 114 -5.40 -3.28 2.34
N LEU A 115 -5.23 -3.53 1.04
CA LEU A 115 -5.62 -2.60 -0.02
C LEU A 115 -7.14 -2.39 -0.07
N ALA A 116 -7.91 -3.47 0.01
CA ALA A 116 -9.37 -3.42 -0.01
C ALA A 116 -9.94 -2.60 1.15
N ARG A 117 -9.36 -2.73 2.35
CA ARG A 117 -9.70 -1.87 3.49
C ARG A 117 -9.37 -0.41 3.20
N ARG A 118 -8.17 -0.10 2.70
CA ARG A 118 -7.79 1.29 2.37
C ARG A 118 -8.67 1.94 1.31
N LEU A 119 -9.12 1.16 0.32
CA LEU A 119 -10.04 1.61 -0.73
C LEU A 119 -11.49 1.70 -0.27
N GLY A 120 -11.80 1.38 1.00
CA GLY A 120 -13.16 1.36 1.53
C GLY A 120 -14.04 0.25 0.95
N LEU A 121 -13.46 -0.78 0.32
CA LEU A 121 -14.18 -1.92 -0.26
C LEU A 121 -14.59 -2.95 0.79
N VAL A 122 -13.95 -2.91 1.96
CA VAL A 122 -14.29 -3.74 3.12
C VAL A 122 -14.73 -2.79 4.23
N ALA A 123 -15.98 -2.35 4.17
CA ALA A 123 -16.72 -2.11 5.41
C ALA A 123 -16.84 -3.47 6.11
N GLU A 124 -16.62 -3.49 7.42
CA GLU A 124 -16.70 -4.67 8.29
C GLU A 124 -17.54 -5.82 7.72
N HIS A 125 -16.89 -6.94 7.41
CA HIS A 125 -17.55 -8.25 7.47
C HIS A 125 -17.70 -8.68 8.94
N GLU A 126 -18.04 -7.76 9.86
CA GLU A 126 -18.55 -8.09 11.19
C GLU A 126 -20.08 -8.16 11.10
N HIS A 127 -20.58 -9.13 10.34
CA HIS A 127 -21.84 -9.79 10.65
C HIS A 127 -21.80 -11.19 10.03
N ARG A 128 -20.88 -12.01 10.53
CA ARG A 128 -21.09 -13.46 10.48
C ARG A 128 -20.84 -14.07 11.84
N ALA A 129 -21.95 -14.55 12.40
CA ALA A 129 -22.07 -15.56 13.45
C ALA A 129 -21.82 -15.12 14.89
N VAL A 130 -22.89 -14.69 15.56
CA VAL A 130 -23.34 -15.41 16.76
C VAL A 130 -24.82 -15.71 16.56
N ALA A 131 -25.10 -17.00 16.36
CA ALA A 131 -26.44 -17.58 16.42
C ALA A 131 -26.79 -17.87 17.89
#